data_AF-N6SY15-F1
#
_entry.id   AF-N6SY15-F1
#
_cell.length_a   1.000
_cell.length_b   1.000
_cell.length_c   1.000
_cell.angle_alpha   90.00
_cell.angle_beta   90.00
_cell.angle_gamma   90.00
#
_symmetry.space_group_name_H-M   'P 1'
#
loop_
_entity.id
_entity.type
_entity.pdbx_description
1 polymer ?
#
loop_
_entity_poly.entity_id
_entity_poly.type
_entity_poly.pdbx_seq_one_letter_code
_entity_poly.pdbx_strand_id
1 'polypeptide(L)'
;MYVHLEIEEKREKINLMMAELKKTLDLTTTEHMELTKKMNLEESEVEKAKLAFLVGQADAKVHALSVLMLHYCSGLQYSHEKIL
;
A
#
# COMPACT_ATOMS: atom_id res chain seq x y z
N MET A 1 -9.70 4.56 -14.67
CA MET A 1 -8.70 5.46 -14.04
C MET A 1 -8.09 6.34 -15.13
N TYR A 2 -8.08 7.66 -14.95
CA TYR A 2 -7.53 8.65 -15.90
C TYR A 2 -8.03 8.54 -17.35
N VAL A 3 -9.33 8.28 -17.54
CA VAL A 3 -9.92 8.02 -18.87
C VAL A 3 -9.91 9.23 -19.81
N HIS A 4 -9.66 10.43 -19.29
CA HIS A 4 -9.64 11.68 -20.06
C HIS A 4 -8.22 12.17 -20.39
N LEU A 5 -7.18 11.43 -19.98
CA LEU A 5 -5.80 11.81 -20.23
C LEU A 5 -5.24 11.06 -21.43
N GLU A 6 -4.36 11.72 -22.16
CA GLU A 6 -3.55 11.09 -23.20
C GLU A 6 -2.67 9.97 -22.60
N ILE A 7 -2.31 8.99 -23.44
CA ILE A 7 -1.67 7.74 -22.98
C ILE A 7 -0.38 8.02 -22.19
N GLU A 8 0.47 8.93 -22.67
CA GLU A 8 1.72 9.28 -22.00
C GLU A 8 1.50 10.02 -20.68
N GLU A 9 0.56 10.98 -20.64
CA GLU A 9 0.24 11.69 -19.38
C GLU A 9 -0.37 10.74 -18.35
N LYS A 10 -1.21 9.81 -18.80
CA LYS A 10 -1.77 8.75 -17.96
C LYS A 10 -0.66 7.86 -17.40
N ARG A 11 0.30 7.45 -18.22
CA ARG A 11 1.43 6.60 -17.81
C ARG A 11 2.29 7.31 -16.76
N GLU A 12 2.62 8.57 -17.00
CA GLU A 12 3.41 9.38 -16.06
C GLU A 12 2.69 9.51 -14.71
N LYS A 13 1.40 9.85 -14.71
CA LYS A 13 0.63 9.92 -13.45
C LYS A 13 0.57 8.57 -12.74
N ILE A 14 0.40 7.46 -13.46
CA ILE A 14 0.40 6.15 -12.80
C ILE A 14 1.76 5.84 -12.19
N ASN A 15 2.86 6.15 -12.87
CA ASN A 15 4.21 5.92 -12.34
C ASN A 15 4.47 6.73 -11.07
N LEU A 16 4.06 8.01 -11.05
CA LEU A 16 4.17 8.87 -9.87
C LEU A 16 3.36 8.29 -8.69
N MET A 17 2.10 7.93 -8.93
CA MET A 17 1.25 7.35 -7.88
C MET A 17 1.81 6.01 -7.39
N MET A 18 2.35 5.16 -8.28
CA MET A 18 2.98 3.90 -7.90
C MET A 18 4.21 4.09 -7.01
N ALA A 19 5.03 5.11 -7.29
CA ALA A 19 6.19 5.43 -6.47
C ALA A 19 5.79 5.88 -5.06
N GLU A 20 4.80 6.78 -4.94
CA GLU A 20 4.26 7.21 -3.65
C GLU A 20 3.60 6.07 -2.89
N LEU A 21 2.84 5.23 -3.60
CA LEU A 21 2.13 4.10 -3.03
C LEU A 21 3.11 3.05 -2.50
N LYS A 22 4.17 2.76 -3.25
CA LYS A 22 5.27 1.89 -2.80
C LYS A 22 5.92 2.42 -1.54
N LYS A 23 6.32 3.70 -1.52
CA LYS A 23 6.90 4.33 -0.32
C LYS A 23 5.98 4.20 0.90
N THR A 24 4.68 4.41 0.69
CA THR A 24 3.68 4.31 1.77
C THR A 24 3.50 2.87 2.25
N LEU A 25 3.51 1.89 1.33
CA LEU A 25 3.43 0.47 1.65
C LEU A 25 4.66 0.01 2.43
N ASP A 26 5.86 0.39 2.00
CA ASP A 26 7.12 0.05 2.67
C ASP A 26 7.14 0.58 4.11
N LEU A 27 6.71 1.83 4.31
CA LEU A 27 6.58 2.43 5.64
C LEU A 27 5.55 1.70 6.51
N THR A 28 4.36 1.40 5.95
CA THR A 28 3.28 0.73 6.70
C THR A 28 3.67 -0.71 7.06
N THR A 29 4.39 -1.41 6.18
CA THR A 29 4.89 -2.76 6.44
C THR A 29 5.97 -2.75 7.53
N THR A 30 6.83 -1.73 7.53
CA THR A 30 7.83 -1.53 8.60
C THR A 30 7.14 -1.26 9.94
N GLU A 31 6.14 -0.37 9.97
CA GLU A 31 5.33 -0.09 11.16
C GLU A 31 4.64 -1.35 11.69
N HIS A 32 4.01 -2.15 10.80
CA HIS A 32 3.40 -3.42 11.15
C HIS A 32 4.38 -4.38 11.82
N MET A 33 5.57 -4.54 11.23
CA MET A 33 6.63 -5.40 11.77
C MET A 33 7.08 -4.92 13.16
N GLU A 34 7.26 -3.61 13.35
CA GLU A 34 7.65 -3.03 14.64
C GLU A 34 6.57 -3.21 15.71
N LEU A 35 5.29 -2.99 15.36
CA LEU A 35 4.16 -3.18 16.26
C LEU A 35 4.04 -4.65 16.69
N THR A 36 4.16 -5.57 15.74
CA THR A 36 4.14 -7.03 16.01
C THR A 36 5.28 -7.42 16.93
N LYS A 37 6.50 -6.91 16.69
CA LYS A 37 7.64 -7.15 17.57
C LYS A 37 7.41 -6.62 18.99
N LYS A 38 6.89 -5.39 19.13
CA LYS A 38 6.56 -4.80 20.43
C LYS A 38 5.50 -5.63 21.16
N MET A 39 4.45 -6.05 20.47
CA MET A 39 3.38 -6.87 21.02
C MET A 39 3.90 -8.20 21.58
N ASN A 40 4.84 -8.84 20.89
CA ASN A 40 5.43 -10.11 21.32
C ASN A 40 6.36 -9.99 22.55
N LEU A 41 6.88 -8.79 22.81
CA LEU A 41 7.78 -8.52 23.95
C LEU A 41 7.04 -7.94 25.16
N GLU A 42 5.81 -7.46 24.97
CA GLU A 42 5.00 -6.88 26.02
C GLU A 42 4.49 -7.97 26.98
N GLU A 43 4.42 -7.65 28.27
CA GLU A 43 3.93 -8.58 29.31
C GLU A 43 2.52 -8.19 29.79
N SER A 44 2.17 -6.91 29.71
CA SER A 44 0.86 -6.40 30.08
C SER A 44 -0.22 -6.79 29.06
N GLU A 45 -1.21 -7.56 29.50
CA GLU A 45 -2.34 -7.96 28.65
C GLU A 45 -3.15 -6.76 28.13
N VAL A 46 -3.23 -5.67 28.91
CA VAL A 46 -3.89 -4.43 28.48
C VAL A 46 -3.12 -3.77 27.35
N GLU A 47 -1.79 -3.75 27.43
CA GLU A 47 -0.95 -3.11 26.42
C GLU A 47 -0.84 -4.00 25.17
N LYS A 48 -0.77 -5.33 25.32
CA LYS A 48 -0.92 -6.27 24.21
C LYS A 48 -2.22 -6.08 23.44
N ALA A 49 -3.35 -5.90 24.13
CA ALA A 49 -4.64 -5.69 23.46
C ALA A 49 -4.65 -4.41 22.61
N LYS A 50 -4.03 -3.33 23.09
CA LYS A 50 -3.86 -2.10 22.30
C LYS A 50 -2.95 -2.31 21.11
N LEU A 51 -1.80 -2.98 21.31
CA LEU A 51 -0.86 -3.28 20.24
C LEU A 51 -1.50 -4.18 19.17
N ALA A 52 -2.27 -5.19 19.55
CA ALA A 52 -3.02 -6.04 18.62
C ALA A 52 -4.02 -5.23 17.78
N PHE A 53 -4.71 -4.26 18.38
CA PHE A 53 -5.59 -3.36 17.65
C PHE A 53 -4.81 -2.49 16.65
N LEU A 54 -3.62 -1.98 17.02
CA LEU A 54 -2.77 -1.22 16.11
C LEU A 54 -2.20 -2.08 14.96
N VAL A 55 -1.78 -3.31 15.25
CA VAL A 55 -1.37 -4.30 14.23
C VAL A 55 -2.50 -4.54 13.24
N GLY A 56 -3.73 -4.77 13.72
CA GLY A 56 -4.90 -4.96 12.85
C GLY A 56 -5.20 -3.77 11.94
N GLN A 57 -4.99 -2.54 12.42
CA GLN A 57 -5.10 -1.33 11.58
C GLN A 57 -4.00 -1.25 10.53
N ALA A 58 -2.76 -1.58 10.90
CA ALA A 58 -1.64 -1.62 9.97
C ALA A 58 -1.88 -2.69 8.88
N ASP A 59 -2.39 -3.87 9.25
CA ASP A 59 -2.77 -4.94 8.30
C ASP A 59 -3.83 -4.47 7.31
N ALA A 60 -4.91 -3.85 7.80
CA ALA A 60 -5.97 -3.32 6.93
C ALA A 60 -5.41 -2.29 5.93
N LYS A 61 -4.46 -1.46 6.37
CA LYS A 61 -3.79 -0.46 5.53
C LYS A 61 -2.86 -1.12 4.50
N VAL A 62 -2.06 -2.12 4.89
CA VAL A 62 -1.23 -2.91 3.95
C VAL A 62 -2.09 -3.54 2.85
N HIS A 63 -3.22 -4.15 3.21
CA HIS A 63 -4.14 -4.74 2.25
C HIS A 63 -4.73 -3.69 1.29
N ALA A 64 -5.24 -2.57 1.81
CA ALA A 64 -5.79 -1.50 0.97
C ALA A 64 -4.76 -0.94 -0.02
N LEU A 65 -3.54 -0.69 0.44
CA LEU A 65 -2.43 -0.20 -0.39
C LEU A 65 -2.05 -1.23 -1.47
N SER A 66 -2.03 -2.52 -1.12
CA SER A 66 -1.74 -3.61 -2.06
C SER A 66 -2.79 -3.72 -3.16
N VAL A 67 -4.07 -3.57 -2.82
CA VAL A 67 -5.17 -3.53 -3.81
C VAL A 67 -5.03 -2.32 -4.74
N LEU A 68 -4.70 -1.15 -4.20
CA LEU A 68 -4.43 0.03 -5.02
C LEU A 68 -3.27 -0.20 -5.99
N MET A 69 -2.18 -0.85 -5.54
CA MET A 69 -1.04 -1.17 -6.40
C MET A 69 -1.48 -2.06 -7.56
N LEU A 70 -2.31 -3.07 -7.30
CA LEU A 70 -2.86 -3.94 -8.35
C LEU A 70 -3.68 -3.14 -9.37
N HIS A 71 -4.50 -2.20 -8.92
CA HIS A 71 -5.27 -1.33 -9.83
C HIS A 71 -4.36 -0.44 -10.70
N TYR A 72 -3.30 0.13 -10.13
CA TYR A 72 -2.33 0.92 -10.90
C TYR A 72 -1.53 0.04 -11.88
N CYS A 73 -1.10 -1.16 -11.47
CA CYS A 73 -0.45 -2.13 -12.36
C CYS A 73 -1.35 -2.52 -13.54
N SER A 74 -2.63 -2.81 -13.29
CA SER A 74 -3.61 -3.09 -14.35
C SER A 74 -3.79 -1.89 -15.30
N GLY A 75 -3.82 -0.67 -14.74
CA GLY A 75 -3.86 0.57 -15.52
C GLY A 75 -2.65 0.76 -16.44
N LEU A 76 -1.44 0.41 -15.98
CA LEU A 76 -0.21 0.45 -16.77
C LEU A 76 -0.20 -0.61 -17.86
N GLN A 77 -0.57 -1.86 -17.54
CA GLN A 77 -0.64 -2.96 -18.51
C GLN A 77 -1.54 -2.59 -19.69
N TYR A 78 -2.76 -2.09 -19.41
CA TYR A 78 -3.69 -1.63 -20.44
C TYR A 78 -3.15 -0.47 -21.27
N SER A 79 -2.41 0.46 -20.65
CA SER A 79 -1.77 1.56 -21.38
C SER A 79 -0.63 1.07 -22.29
N HIS A 80 0.12 0.04 -21.91
CA HIS A 80 1.17 -0.54 -22.75
C HIS A 80 0.61 -1.39 -23.90
N GLU A 81 -0.48 -2.13 -23.69
CA GLU A 81 -1.15 -2.91 -24.74
C GLU A 81 -1.70 -2.04 -25.88
N LYS A 82 -2.04 -0.77 -25.61
CA LYS A 82 -2.55 0.18 -26.62
C LYS A 82 -1.48 0.91 -27.43
N ILE A 83 -0.21 0.75 -27.08
CA ILE A 83 0.93 1.35 -27.80
C ILE A 83 1.49 0.37 -28.87
N LEU A 84 1.08 -0.90 -28.82
CA LEU A 84 1.34 -1.93 -29.85
C LEU A 84 0.25 -1.92 -30.93
#